data_AF-A0A8H4X2H8-F1
#
_entry.id   AF-A0A8H4X2H8-F1
#
_cell.length_a   1.000
_cell.length_b   1.000
_cell.length_c   1.000
_cell.angle_alpha   90.00
_cell.angle_beta   90.00
_cell.angle_gamma   90.00
#
_symmetry.space_group_name_H-M   'P 1'
#
loop_
_entity.id
_entity.type
_entity.pdbx_description
1 polymer ?
#
loop_
_entity_poly.entity_id
_entity_poly.type
_entity_poly.pdbx_seq_one_letter_code
_entity_poly.pdbx_strand_id
1 'polypeptide(L)'
;MARQILCNLIIPEVTDEGTKLVHLRSSPNFIVSLMPKGIRISFPRNPDRSIWSWYSADLATTDSALYHITIKLPQGFTADHHELTAKDSELLSGLDGEMSEYRLVELRIPPASNTTIIGFGLPFHGANATVDDWVNKHTPIAGVTPLPEILQKQKFTLLVKASKDDLANMIERMNDRHQPSDYGYGTDHRWNWERYNTQIPKLRGMLFRETIRFKDQNERDTAWTQIHVQDVWDFHHDLEHVNNQNRHWRAVHRALKGSFTKLQVEFLPNGSRRRVVWDASPVIYGDSELPKNIDSYDRIPLILLRRDTGAGHDFSPIAHEKYEGVNKELERDSVQLICESNAYGEELRVRAVNRLSDPKVWPDTMRQDSLASSKKAIFNELLIGHGLWDLYRSGANVDMTPFDLFKDVPAEIRDSCLGFVFEGDRGKVQQYFSKLHFGLGIVSGPPGTGKSTLASAITVLMCLNQTIKHVYVSAASNEASDNILDRIDALAKSAIKKLTDDGVSVNHLMVVRGYRFKDEQDKCLRALAGLRFKPGSRSSSAWRFDNSLCWWMLRASCT
;
A
#
# COMPACT_ATOMS: atom_id res chain seq x y z
N MET A 1 -34.48 3.94 -9.02
CA MET A 1 -34.20 2.79 -8.12
C MET A 1 -33.21 3.21 -7.05
N ALA A 2 -33.53 3.00 -5.77
CA ALA A 2 -32.72 3.47 -4.66
C ALA A 2 -31.44 2.64 -4.49
N ARG A 3 -30.27 3.30 -4.51
CA ARG A 3 -28.94 2.69 -4.27
C ARG A 3 -28.74 2.31 -2.79
N GLN A 4 -29.53 2.92 -1.92
CA GLN A 4 -29.52 2.85 -0.46
C GLN A 4 -30.91 3.26 0.03
N ILE A 5 -31.42 2.62 1.08
CA ILE A 5 -32.68 3.01 1.74
C ILE A 5 -32.35 3.43 3.18
N LEU A 6 -32.70 4.64 3.58
CA LEU A 6 -32.57 5.10 4.97
C LEU A 6 -33.52 4.29 5.87
N CYS A 7 -33.03 3.90 7.04
CA CYS A 7 -33.82 3.15 7.99
C CYS A 7 -33.52 3.56 9.44
N ASN A 8 -34.39 3.15 10.34
CA ASN A 8 -34.19 3.26 11.79
C ASN A 8 -33.94 1.86 12.34
N LEU A 9 -33.00 1.73 13.27
CA LEU A 9 -32.75 0.47 13.96
C LEU A 9 -33.63 0.40 15.20
N ILE A 10 -34.38 -0.69 15.35
CA ILE A 10 -35.22 -0.93 16.52
C ILE A 10 -34.49 -1.91 17.43
N ILE A 11 -34.33 -1.51 18.70
CA ILE A 11 -33.63 -2.29 19.71
C ILE A 11 -34.58 -2.60 20.86
N PRO A 12 -34.78 -3.89 21.21
CA PRO A 12 -35.49 -4.24 22.43
C PRO A 12 -34.60 -3.96 23.65
N GLU A 13 -35.11 -3.15 24.57
CA GLU A 13 -34.52 -2.85 25.87
C GLU A 13 -35.37 -3.55 26.95
N VAL A 14 -34.73 -4.36 27.78
CA VAL A 14 -35.42 -5.05 28.88
C VAL A 14 -35.43 -4.10 30.08
N THR A 15 -36.62 -3.71 30.52
CA THR A 15 -36.85 -2.88 31.70
C THR A 15 -37.59 -3.67 32.77
N ASP A 16 -37.61 -3.19 34.01
CA ASP A 16 -38.32 -3.82 35.13
C ASP A 16 -39.85 -3.96 34.87
N GLU A 17 -40.40 -3.18 33.93
CA GLU A 17 -41.81 -3.17 33.53
C GLU A 17 -42.09 -4.00 32.25
N GLY A 18 -41.06 -4.59 31.63
CA GLY A 18 -41.18 -5.38 30.39
C GLY A 18 -40.18 -4.97 29.30
N THR A 19 -40.34 -5.51 28.09
CA THR A 19 -39.47 -5.19 26.94
C THR A 19 -39.97 -3.93 26.23
N LYS A 20 -39.25 -2.83 26.35
CA LYS A 20 -39.52 -1.57 25.64
C LYS A 20 -38.76 -1.55 24.31
N LEU A 21 -39.41 -1.15 23.23
CA LEU A 21 -38.74 -1.00 21.93
C LEU A 21 -38.18 0.42 21.81
N VAL A 22 -36.86 0.54 21.68
CA VAL A 22 -36.16 1.82 21.56
C VAL A 22 -35.76 2.06 20.10
N HIS A 23 -36.05 3.27 19.62
CA HIS A 23 -35.73 3.71 18.27
C HIS A 23 -34.37 4.39 18.20
N LEU A 24 -33.41 3.72 17.59
CA LEU A 24 -32.19 4.37 17.09
C LEU A 24 -32.48 5.00 15.74
N ARG A 25 -32.96 6.26 15.79
CA ARG A 25 -33.31 7.04 14.61
C ARG A 25 -32.08 7.51 13.87
N SER A 26 -32.15 7.46 12.55
CA SER A 26 -31.18 8.17 11.72
C SER A 26 -31.25 9.68 12.04
N SER A 27 -30.10 10.24 12.38
CA SER A 27 -29.88 11.64 12.76
C SER A 27 -28.63 12.18 12.04
N PRO A 28 -28.36 13.49 12.06
CA PRO A 28 -27.13 14.04 11.47
C PRO A 28 -25.84 13.42 12.05
N ASN A 29 -25.89 12.89 13.28
CA ASN A 29 -24.76 12.29 13.98
C ASN A 29 -24.67 10.76 13.83
N PHE A 30 -25.69 10.10 13.28
CA PHE A 30 -25.77 8.65 13.19
C PHE A 30 -26.77 8.26 12.11
N ILE A 31 -26.32 7.59 11.05
CA ILE A 31 -27.17 7.24 9.91
C ILE A 31 -27.19 5.71 9.74
N VAL A 32 -28.37 5.11 9.70
CA VAL A 32 -28.55 3.70 9.39
C VAL A 32 -29.21 3.56 8.02
N SER A 33 -28.71 2.63 7.23
CA SER A 33 -29.24 2.40 5.90
C SER A 33 -29.14 0.95 5.46
N LEU A 34 -30.11 0.52 4.67
CA LEU A 34 -30.13 -0.75 4.00
C LEU A 34 -29.54 -0.61 2.59
N MET A 35 -28.59 -1.47 2.25
CA MET A 35 -27.90 -1.46 0.96
C MET A 35 -27.80 -2.88 0.37
N PRO A 36 -27.50 -3.05 -0.92
CA PRO A 36 -27.30 -4.38 -1.51
C PRO A 36 -26.15 -5.16 -0.84
N LYS A 37 -25.25 -4.45 -0.16
CA LYS A 37 -24.12 -5.03 0.57
C LYS A 37 -24.45 -5.45 2.02
N GLY A 38 -25.63 -5.10 2.55
CA GLY A 38 -26.06 -5.38 3.93
C GLY A 38 -26.55 -4.10 4.63
N ILE A 39 -26.45 -4.06 5.95
CA ILE A 39 -26.81 -2.87 6.75
C ILE A 39 -25.57 -1.98 6.88
N ARG A 40 -25.70 -0.69 6.60
CA ARG A 40 -24.62 0.30 6.74
C ARG A 40 -24.98 1.29 7.85
N ILE A 41 -24.08 1.40 8.82
CA ILE A 41 -24.08 2.40 9.88
C ILE A 41 -23.04 3.46 9.52
N SER A 42 -23.39 4.74 9.60
CA SER A 42 -22.50 5.84 9.23
C SER A 42 -22.44 6.93 10.30
N PHE A 43 -21.25 7.47 10.50
CA PHE A 43 -20.96 8.52 11.47
C PHE A 43 -20.29 9.71 10.77
N PRO A 44 -20.65 10.96 11.08
CA PRO A 44 -19.99 12.12 10.51
C PRO A 44 -18.58 12.28 11.07
N ARG A 45 -17.65 12.56 10.17
CA ARG A 45 -16.26 12.89 10.51
C ARG A 45 -16.11 14.39 10.76
N ASN A 46 -15.01 14.77 11.41
CA ASN A 46 -14.65 16.17 11.55
C ASN A 46 -14.62 16.87 10.19
N PRO A 47 -15.38 17.96 9.99
CA PRO A 47 -15.38 18.71 8.73
C PRO A 47 -14.04 19.40 8.45
N ASP A 48 -13.19 19.60 9.47
CA ASP A 48 -11.86 20.13 9.29
C ASP A 48 -10.94 19.11 8.59
N ARG A 49 -10.73 19.35 7.30
CA ARG A 49 -9.85 18.57 6.42
C ARG A 49 -8.42 19.07 6.41
N SER A 50 -8.12 20.11 7.20
CA SER A 50 -6.78 20.69 7.24
C SER A 50 -5.75 19.67 7.75
N ILE A 51 -6.15 18.74 8.62
CA ILE A 51 -5.25 17.72 9.21
C ILE A 51 -5.51 16.32 8.64
N TRP A 52 -6.68 16.03 8.07
CA TRP A 52 -7.06 14.67 7.65
C TRP A 52 -7.82 14.66 6.31
N SER A 53 -7.30 13.89 5.36
CA SER A 53 -8.06 13.49 4.16
C SER A 53 -8.85 12.23 4.49
N TRP A 54 -10.18 12.32 4.41
CA TRP A 54 -11.06 11.21 4.76
C TRP A 54 -11.50 10.46 3.52
N TYR A 55 -10.92 9.28 3.30
CA TYR A 55 -11.38 8.39 2.26
C TYR A 55 -12.50 7.49 2.80
N SER A 56 -13.51 7.27 1.95
CA SER A 56 -14.54 6.29 2.22
C SER A 56 -13.88 4.92 2.42
N ALA A 57 -14.54 4.08 3.20
CA ALA A 57 -14.07 2.70 3.34
C ALA A 57 -14.17 1.93 2.00
N ASP A 58 -14.86 2.46 0.99
CA ASP A 58 -15.03 1.76 -0.28
C ASP A 58 -13.76 1.80 -1.14
N LEU A 59 -13.74 0.90 -2.12
CA LEU A 59 -12.61 0.63 -2.98
C LEU A 59 -12.19 1.83 -3.84
N ALA A 60 -13.08 2.81 -4.00
CA ALA A 60 -12.82 3.95 -4.86
C ALA A 60 -11.97 5.01 -4.15
N THR A 61 -11.66 4.84 -2.85
CA THR A 61 -10.96 5.85 -2.02
C THR A 61 -11.59 7.23 -2.26
N THR A 62 -12.92 7.24 -2.31
CA THR A 62 -13.67 8.46 -2.60
C THR A 62 -13.68 9.31 -1.36
N ASP A 63 -13.42 10.59 -1.50
CA ASP A 63 -13.50 11.50 -0.37
C ASP A 63 -14.90 11.43 0.27
N SER A 64 -14.95 11.19 1.58
CA SER A 64 -16.20 11.01 2.31
C SER A 64 -16.15 11.71 3.66
N ALA A 65 -17.12 12.60 3.86
CA ALA A 65 -17.38 13.20 5.16
C ALA A 65 -17.99 12.20 6.18
N LEU A 66 -18.32 10.99 5.75
CA LEU A 66 -18.90 9.94 6.58
C LEU A 66 -17.94 8.77 6.74
N TYR A 67 -17.84 8.28 7.97
CA TYR A 67 -17.23 7.00 8.31
C TYR A 67 -18.30 5.91 8.24
N HIS A 68 -18.03 4.82 7.51
CA HIS A 68 -19.01 3.76 7.25
C HIS A 68 -18.57 2.43 7.86
N ILE A 69 -19.46 1.82 8.63
CA ILE A 69 -19.37 0.43 9.09
C ILE A 69 -20.47 -0.36 8.40
N THR A 70 -20.11 -1.45 7.72
CA THR A 70 -21.07 -2.27 6.97
C THR A 70 -21.18 -3.65 7.61
N ILE A 71 -22.39 -4.00 8.05
CA ILE A 71 -22.80 -5.34 8.48
C ILE A 71 -23.22 -6.12 7.23
N LYS A 72 -22.32 -6.93 6.70
CA LYS A 72 -22.60 -7.81 5.57
C LYS A 72 -23.23 -9.10 6.08
N LEU A 73 -24.46 -9.35 5.62
CA LEU A 73 -25.22 -10.55 5.95
C LEU A 73 -24.65 -11.77 5.20
N PRO A 74 -24.64 -12.96 5.83
CA PRO A 74 -24.21 -14.20 5.16
C PRO A 74 -25.24 -14.65 4.13
N GLN A 75 -24.85 -15.54 3.21
CA GLN A 75 -25.81 -16.16 2.28
C GLN A 75 -26.84 -16.98 3.06
N GLY A 76 -28.09 -16.97 2.60
CA GLY A 76 -29.17 -17.74 3.22
C GLY A 76 -29.75 -17.11 4.49
N PHE A 77 -29.54 -15.81 4.72
CA PHE A 77 -30.28 -15.09 5.75
C PHE A 77 -31.78 -15.04 5.41
N THR A 78 -32.63 -15.07 6.43
CA THR A 78 -34.07 -14.92 6.25
C THR A 78 -34.48 -13.47 6.51
N ALA A 79 -35.43 -13.00 5.71
CA ALA A 79 -35.95 -11.65 5.79
C ALA A 79 -37.49 -11.68 5.73
N ASP A 80 -38.11 -11.31 6.84
CA ASP A 80 -39.55 -11.13 6.93
C ASP A 80 -39.84 -9.63 6.90
N HIS A 81 -40.88 -9.20 6.18
CA HIS A 81 -41.30 -7.80 6.21
C HIS A 81 -42.83 -7.67 6.16
N HIS A 82 -43.37 -6.69 6.87
CA HIS A 82 -44.80 -6.39 6.90
C HIS A 82 -45.04 -4.89 7.04
N GLU A 83 -46.24 -4.45 6.66
CA GLU A 83 -46.71 -3.08 6.87
C GLU A 83 -47.05 -2.86 8.34
N LEU A 84 -46.88 -1.63 8.82
CA LEU A 84 -47.19 -1.30 10.20
C LEU A 84 -48.69 -1.44 10.46
N THR A 85 -49.04 -1.99 11.62
CA THR A 85 -50.42 -2.12 12.08
C THR A 85 -50.76 -1.04 13.13
N ALA A 86 -52.04 -0.90 13.49
CA ALA A 86 -52.46 0.04 14.54
C ALA A 86 -51.78 -0.22 15.91
N LYS A 87 -51.32 -1.46 16.15
CA LYS A 87 -50.56 -1.84 17.35
C LYS A 87 -49.14 -1.28 17.37
N ASP A 88 -48.63 -0.90 16.20
CA ASP A 88 -47.28 -0.35 16.00
C ASP A 88 -47.27 1.18 16.01
N SER A 89 -48.39 1.82 16.38
CA SER A 89 -48.56 3.28 16.37
C SER A 89 -47.56 4.03 17.24
N GLU A 90 -47.08 3.40 18.32
CA GLU A 90 -46.00 3.94 19.16
C GLU A 90 -44.67 4.06 18.39
N LEU A 91 -44.40 3.17 17.43
CA LEU A 91 -43.18 3.18 16.61
C LEU A 91 -43.13 4.36 15.62
N LEU A 92 -44.28 4.98 15.33
CA LEU A 92 -44.39 6.19 14.50
C LEU A 92 -44.23 7.51 15.25
N SER A 93 -44.18 7.49 16.58
CA SER A 93 -44.16 8.72 17.39
C SER A 93 -43.00 9.67 17.00
N GLY A 94 -43.27 10.72 16.21
CA GLY A 94 -42.25 11.64 15.71
C GLY A 94 -41.49 11.18 14.45
N LEU A 95 -42.15 10.42 13.57
CA LEU A 95 -41.75 10.21 12.17
C LEU A 95 -42.75 10.90 11.23
N ASP A 96 -42.26 11.38 10.07
CA ASP A 96 -43.09 12.05 9.07
C ASP A 96 -43.67 11.06 8.04
N GLY A 97 -44.98 11.13 7.77
CA GLY A 97 -45.66 10.35 6.73
C GLY A 97 -46.75 9.41 7.25
N GLU A 98 -47.38 8.68 6.32
CA GLU A 98 -48.44 7.72 6.65
C GLU A 98 -47.89 6.34 7.00
N MET A 99 -48.61 5.58 7.84
CA MET A 99 -48.29 4.18 8.20
C MET A 99 -48.00 3.28 6.99
N SER A 100 -48.73 3.48 5.90
CA SER A 100 -48.63 2.73 4.64
C SER A 100 -47.28 2.89 3.94
N GLU A 101 -46.55 3.97 4.23
CA GLU A 101 -45.24 4.26 3.64
C GLU A 101 -44.10 3.51 4.34
N TYR A 102 -44.36 2.97 5.54
CA TYR A 102 -43.37 2.33 6.39
C TYR A 102 -43.57 0.81 6.47
N ARG A 103 -42.45 0.10 6.50
CA ARG A 103 -42.40 -1.35 6.62
C ARG A 103 -41.45 -1.74 7.74
N LEU A 104 -41.87 -2.69 8.56
CA LEU A 104 -41.00 -3.34 9.52
C LEU A 104 -40.30 -4.51 8.82
N VAL A 105 -38.98 -4.56 8.93
CA VAL A 105 -38.13 -5.58 8.31
C VAL A 105 -37.36 -6.30 9.38
N GLU A 106 -37.58 -7.60 9.52
CA GLU A 106 -36.81 -8.47 10.39
C GLU A 106 -35.83 -9.31 9.59
N LEU A 107 -34.54 -9.11 9.84
CA LEU A 107 -33.46 -9.88 9.24
C LEU A 107 -32.92 -10.84 10.29
N ARG A 108 -32.94 -12.14 10.00
CA ARG A 108 -32.45 -13.19 10.90
C ARG A 108 -31.30 -13.95 10.25
N ILE A 109 -30.21 -14.07 10.99
CA ILE A 109 -29.00 -14.78 10.58
C ILE A 109 -29.07 -16.22 11.11
N PRO A 110 -28.74 -17.24 10.28
CA PRO A 110 -28.71 -18.63 10.74
C PRO A 110 -27.72 -18.82 11.90
N PRO A 111 -28.02 -19.65 12.92
CA PRO A 111 -27.16 -19.81 14.10
C PRO A 111 -25.74 -20.29 13.79
N ALA A 112 -25.56 -21.03 12.69
CA ALA A 112 -24.27 -21.54 12.24
C ALA A 112 -23.47 -20.52 11.41
N SER A 113 -23.99 -19.33 11.15
CA SER A 113 -23.39 -18.31 10.31
C SER A 113 -23.13 -17.03 11.10
N ASN A 114 -22.07 -16.31 10.73
CA ASN A 114 -21.71 -15.02 11.32
C ASN A 114 -21.83 -13.91 10.28
N THR A 115 -22.13 -12.70 10.75
CA THR A 115 -22.02 -11.48 9.94
C THR A 115 -20.57 -11.12 9.70
N THR A 116 -20.27 -10.64 8.50
CA THR A 116 -18.98 -10.00 8.21
C THR A 116 -19.13 -8.52 8.49
N ILE A 117 -18.39 -8.00 9.47
CA ILE A 117 -18.38 -6.56 9.75
C ILE A 117 -17.21 -5.94 9.03
N ILE A 118 -17.47 -4.89 8.27
CA ILE A 118 -16.45 -4.21 7.49
C ILE A 118 -16.34 -2.76 7.93
N GLY A 119 -15.12 -2.32 8.19
CA GLY A 119 -14.77 -0.94 8.45
C GLY A 119 -14.79 -0.55 9.92
N PHE A 120 -15.15 -1.44 10.85
CA PHE A 120 -15.06 -1.21 12.30
C PHE A 120 -13.61 -1.03 12.75
N GLY A 121 -13.32 -0.13 13.71
CA GLY A 121 -11.96 0.06 14.26
C GLY A 121 -10.94 0.68 13.30
N LEU A 122 -11.39 1.21 12.15
CA LEU A 122 -10.53 2.06 11.32
C LEU A 122 -10.31 3.41 12.02
N PRO A 123 -9.17 4.10 11.80
CA PRO A 123 -8.93 5.43 12.36
C PRO A 123 -10.10 6.40 12.09
N PHE A 124 -10.63 6.94 13.18
CA PHE A 124 -11.81 7.78 13.16
C PHE A 124 -11.66 8.97 14.09
N HIS A 125 -12.04 10.14 13.57
CA HIS A 125 -12.19 11.35 14.36
C HIS A 125 -13.60 11.91 14.09
N GLY A 126 -14.42 11.91 15.14
CA GLY A 126 -15.82 12.33 15.06
C GLY A 126 -15.98 13.80 14.72
N ALA A 127 -17.16 14.15 14.19
CA ALA A 127 -17.57 15.54 13.99
C ALA A 127 -17.70 16.34 15.29
N ASN A 128 -17.90 15.64 16.41
CA ASN A 128 -17.98 16.18 17.76
C ASN A 128 -17.59 15.09 18.78
N ALA A 129 -17.38 15.49 20.04
CA ALA A 129 -16.97 14.58 21.11
C ALA A 129 -17.94 13.41 21.30
N THR A 130 -19.25 13.64 21.19
CA THR A 130 -20.27 12.59 21.34
C THR A 130 -20.13 11.50 20.28
N VAL A 131 -19.97 11.88 19.01
CA VAL A 131 -19.78 10.93 17.91
C VAL A 131 -18.44 10.20 18.04
N ASP A 132 -17.39 10.89 18.47
CA ASP A 132 -16.08 10.28 18.72
C ASP A 132 -16.18 9.21 19.83
N ASP A 133 -16.86 9.54 20.93
CA ASP A 133 -17.05 8.65 22.07
C ASP A 133 -17.93 7.43 21.74
N TRP A 134 -18.91 7.55 20.84
CA TRP A 134 -19.71 6.41 20.37
C TRP A 134 -18.86 5.39 19.61
N VAL A 135 -17.95 5.86 18.76
CA VAL A 135 -17.15 5.00 17.87
C VAL A 135 -15.89 4.49 18.57
N ASN A 136 -15.09 5.40 19.15
CA ASN A 136 -13.77 5.10 19.68
C ASN A 136 -13.82 4.59 21.13
N LYS A 137 -14.79 5.04 21.93
CA LYS A 137 -14.92 4.66 23.36
C LYS A 137 -16.10 3.74 23.65
N HIS A 138 -16.85 3.37 22.62
CA HIS A 138 -18.03 2.51 22.72
C HIS A 138 -19.06 2.98 23.76
N THR A 139 -19.21 4.30 23.94
CA THR A 139 -20.31 4.82 24.76
C THR A 139 -21.67 4.51 24.09
N PRO A 140 -22.76 4.34 24.87
CA PRO A 140 -24.07 4.01 24.31
C PRO A 140 -24.55 5.05 23.28
N ILE A 141 -24.84 4.58 22.05
CA ILE A 141 -25.32 5.45 20.97
C ILE A 141 -26.72 5.93 21.34
N ALA A 142 -26.88 7.26 21.41
CA ALA A 142 -28.10 7.91 21.88
C ALA A 142 -28.59 7.39 23.25
N GLY A 143 -27.67 6.91 24.11
CA GLY A 143 -28.00 6.37 25.43
C GLY A 143 -28.58 4.95 25.43
N VAL A 144 -28.67 4.28 24.26
CA VAL A 144 -29.41 3.02 24.11
C VAL A 144 -28.49 1.80 24.22
N THR A 145 -27.53 1.67 23.32
CA THR A 145 -26.63 0.50 23.28
C THR A 145 -25.30 0.91 22.66
N PRO A 146 -24.17 0.35 23.11
CA PRO A 146 -22.87 0.61 22.51
C PRO A 146 -22.75 -0.03 21.12
N LEU A 147 -21.91 0.54 20.26
CA LEU A 147 -21.71 0.09 18.89
C LEU A 147 -21.39 -1.42 18.76
N PRO A 148 -20.50 -2.02 19.58
CA PRO A 148 -20.20 -3.45 19.48
C PRO A 148 -21.42 -4.35 19.73
N GLU A 149 -22.32 -3.99 20.64
CA GLU A 149 -23.54 -4.77 20.90
C GLU A 149 -24.47 -4.79 19.69
N ILE A 150 -24.57 -3.67 18.96
CA ILE A 150 -25.32 -3.63 17.69
C ILE A 150 -24.73 -4.61 16.68
N LEU A 151 -23.40 -4.61 16.55
CA LEU A 151 -22.68 -5.38 15.54
C LEU A 151 -22.67 -6.90 15.83
N GLN A 152 -22.86 -7.31 17.10
CA GLN A 152 -22.96 -8.72 17.51
C GLN A 152 -24.34 -9.35 17.30
N LYS A 153 -25.39 -8.55 17.06
CA LYS A 153 -26.76 -9.08 16.94
C LYS A 153 -26.89 -10.05 15.75
N GLN A 154 -27.63 -11.14 15.98
CA GLN A 154 -28.04 -12.10 14.94
C GLN A 154 -29.44 -11.82 14.37
N LYS A 155 -30.19 -10.91 15.02
CA LYS A 155 -31.49 -10.43 14.59
C LYS A 155 -31.45 -8.91 14.50
N PHE A 156 -31.81 -8.37 13.34
CA PHE A 156 -31.95 -6.93 13.11
C PHE A 156 -33.41 -6.61 12.79
N THR A 157 -33.99 -5.68 13.53
CA THR A 157 -35.32 -5.13 13.24
C THR A 157 -35.14 -3.71 12.73
N LEU A 158 -35.55 -3.45 11.49
CA LEU A 158 -35.40 -2.18 10.81
C LEU A 158 -36.77 -1.61 10.46
N LEU A 159 -36.94 -0.31 10.70
CA LEU A 159 -38.07 0.43 10.18
C LEU A 159 -37.63 1.19 8.92
N VAL A 160 -38.31 0.91 7.80
CA VAL A 160 -37.89 1.35 6.47
C VAL A 160 -39.03 2.08 5.77
N LYS A 161 -38.76 3.25 5.19
CA LYS A 161 -39.70 3.97 4.34
C LYS A 161 -39.45 3.59 2.87
N ALA A 162 -40.18 2.59 2.37
CA ALA A 162 -40.00 2.07 1.00
C ALA A 162 -41.22 1.29 0.49
N SER A 163 -41.36 1.20 -0.83
CA SER A 163 -42.35 0.33 -1.48
C SER A 163 -42.02 -1.15 -1.27
N LYS A 164 -43.03 -2.03 -1.45
CA LYS A 164 -42.84 -3.49 -1.36
C LYS A 164 -41.78 -3.98 -2.33
N ASP A 165 -41.89 -3.53 -3.56
CA ASP A 165 -41.07 -4.01 -4.67
C ASP A 165 -39.62 -3.52 -4.53
N ASP A 166 -39.42 -2.27 -4.09
CA ASP A 166 -38.06 -1.76 -3.82
C ASP A 166 -37.37 -2.53 -2.70
N LEU A 167 -38.10 -2.86 -1.64
CA LEU A 167 -37.56 -3.62 -0.51
C LEU A 167 -37.27 -5.08 -0.89
N ALA A 168 -38.18 -5.74 -1.59
CA ALA A 168 -37.99 -7.11 -2.07
C ALA A 168 -36.77 -7.21 -3.00
N ASN A 169 -36.65 -6.30 -3.97
CA ASN A 169 -35.49 -6.22 -4.86
C ASN A 169 -34.17 -5.97 -4.10
N MET A 170 -34.21 -5.15 -3.03
CA MET A 170 -33.03 -4.90 -2.19
C MET A 170 -32.59 -6.18 -1.45
N ILE A 171 -33.55 -6.91 -0.87
CA ILE A 171 -33.31 -8.16 -0.13
C ILE A 171 -32.79 -9.26 -1.06
N GLU A 172 -33.39 -9.41 -2.23
CA GLU A 172 -32.95 -10.38 -3.23
C GLU A 172 -31.50 -10.13 -3.64
N ARG A 173 -31.12 -8.88 -3.95
CA ARG A 173 -29.73 -8.51 -4.27
C ARG A 173 -28.75 -8.71 -3.13
N MET A 174 -29.20 -8.64 -1.87
CA MET A 174 -28.35 -8.94 -0.72
C MET A 174 -28.03 -10.44 -0.66
N ASN A 175 -29.00 -11.30 -1.00
CA ASN A 175 -28.86 -12.76 -1.03
C ASN A 175 -28.17 -13.28 -2.30
N ASP A 176 -28.38 -12.63 -3.46
CA ASP A 176 -27.77 -13.01 -4.73
C ASP A 176 -26.31 -12.55 -4.79
N ARG A 177 -25.41 -13.38 -4.26
CA ARG A 177 -23.96 -13.17 -4.36
C ARG A 177 -23.28 -14.41 -4.90
N HIS A 178 -23.41 -14.62 -6.20
CA HIS A 178 -22.55 -15.53 -6.94
C HIS A 178 -21.18 -14.87 -7.18
N GLN A 179 -20.30 -14.90 -6.18
CA GLN A 179 -18.88 -14.63 -6.39
C GLN A 179 -18.13 -15.95 -6.18
N PRO A 180 -17.24 -16.36 -7.11
CA PRO A 180 -16.41 -17.54 -6.93
C PRO A 180 -15.73 -17.52 -5.54
N SER A 181 -15.59 -18.70 -4.94
CA SER A 181 -15.03 -18.86 -3.59
C SER A 181 -13.62 -18.28 -3.47
N ASP A 182 -12.84 -18.37 -4.55
CA ASP A 182 -11.43 -17.99 -4.61
C ASP A 182 -11.00 -17.63 -6.06
N TYR A 183 -9.73 -17.21 -6.21
CA TYR A 183 -9.13 -16.86 -7.51
C TYR A 183 -8.73 -18.06 -8.38
N GLY A 184 -8.85 -19.30 -7.90
CA GLY A 184 -8.54 -20.52 -8.64
C GLY A 184 -7.07 -20.95 -8.65
N TYR A 185 -6.15 -20.16 -8.09
CA TYR A 185 -4.70 -20.46 -8.11
C TYR A 185 -4.23 -21.41 -6.98
N GLY A 186 -5.13 -21.83 -6.09
CA GLY A 186 -4.81 -22.71 -4.96
C GLY A 186 -4.11 -21.98 -3.80
N THR A 187 -3.41 -22.74 -2.96
CA THR A 187 -2.78 -22.24 -1.72
C THR A 187 -1.25 -22.26 -1.72
N ASP A 188 -0.64 -22.70 -2.81
CA ASP A 188 0.82 -22.70 -2.97
C ASP A 188 1.25 -21.54 -3.85
N HIS A 189 1.91 -20.55 -3.24
CA HIS A 189 2.40 -19.34 -3.91
C HIS A 189 3.88 -19.39 -4.31
N ARG A 190 4.54 -20.55 -4.20
CA ARG A 190 5.94 -20.71 -4.61
C ARG A 190 6.03 -20.67 -6.13
N TRP A 191 7.14 -20.12 -6.66
CA TRP A 191 7.39 -20.14 -8.10
C TRP A 191 7.45 -21.58 -8.63
N ASN A 192 6.55 -21.94 -9.55
CA ASN A 192 6.53 -23.27 -10.18
C ASN A 192 6.04 -23.14 -11.62
N TRP A 193 6.93 -23.44 -12.57
CA TRP A 193 6.66 -23.25 -13.98
C TRP A 193 5.55 -24.18 -14.49
N GLU A 194 5.64 -25.47 -14.22
CA GLU A 194 4.66 -26.46 -14.66
C GLU A 194 3.24 -26.14 -14.18
N ARG A 195 3.10 -25.73 -12.91
CA ARG A 195 1.83 -25.33 -12.33
C ARG A 195 1.29 -24.06 -12.98
N TYR A 196 2.10 -23.02 -13.13
CA TYR A 196 1.64 -21.76 -13.73
C TYR A 196 1.34 -21.88 -15.22
N ASN A 197 2.07 -22.72 -15.97
CA ASN A 197 1.73 -23.10 -17.36
C ASN A 197 0.35 -23.72 -17.49
N THR A 198 -0.13 -24.41 -16.45
CA THR A 198 -1.47 -25.01 -16.45
C THR A 198 -2.53 -24.02 -15.96
N GLN A 199 -2.25 -23.30 -14.88
CA GLN A 199 -3.23 -22.46 -14.19
C GLN A 199 -3.53 -21.16 -14.94
N ILE A 200 -2.51 -20.43 -15.40
CA ILE A 200 -2.68 -19.10 -15.99
C ILE A 200 -3.56 -19.17 -17.25
N PRO A 201 -3.28 -20.01 -18.26
CA PRO A 201 -4.14 -20.09 -19.45
C PRO A 201 -5.61 -20.45 -19.13
N LYS A 202 -5.84 -21.28 -18.10
CA LYS A 202 -7.19 -21.72 -17.70
C LYS A 202 -8.00 -20.62 -16.99
N LEU A 203 -7.33 -19.81 -16.18
CA LEU A 203 -7.98 -18.80 -15.31
C LEU A 203 -7.94 -17.39 -15.91
N ARG A 204 -7.14 -17.19 -16.95
CA ARG A 204 -7.00 -15.92 -17.65
C ARG A 204 -8.32 -15.50 -18.30
N GLY A 205 -8.69 -14.24 -18.12
CA GLY A 205 -9.95 -13.67 -18.63
C GLY A 205 -11.13 -13.80 -17.68
N MET A 206 -11.00 -14.54 -16.56
CA MET A 206 -11.98 -14.44 -15.48
C MET A 206 -11.86 -13.05 -14.82
N LEU A 207 -12.83 -12.18 -15.10
CA LEU A 207 -12.88 -10.83 -14.54
C LEU A 207 -13.34 -10.91 -13.07
N PHE A 208 -12.39 -10.89 -12.16
CA PHE A 208 -12.67 -10.57 -10.77
C PHE A 208 -12.92 -9.06 -10.67
N ARG A 209 -13.91 -8.66 -9.87
CA ARG A 209 -14.09 -7.25 -9.55
C ARG A 209 -12.85 -6.75 -8.83
N GLU A 210 -12.36 -5.57 -9.20
CA GLU A 210 -11.33 -4.86 -8.46
C GLU A 210 -11.69 -4.86 -6.97
N THR A 211 -10.73 -5.22 -6.12
CA THR A 211 -10.90 -5.28 -4.68
C THR A 211 -9.57 -5.03 -3.97
N ILE A 212 -9.63 -4.32 -2.85
CA ILE A 212 -8.54 -4.20 -1.87
C ILE A 212 -8.85 -5.03 -0.62
N ARG A 213 -9.98 -5.76 -0.65
CA ARG A 213 -10.49 -6.57 0.45
C ARG A 213 -10.47 -8.03 0.06
N PHE A 214 -9.83 -8.85 0.89
CA PHE A 214 -9.61 -10.27 0.65
C PHE A 214 -10.24 -11.06 1.79
N LYS A 215 -10.94 -12.15 1.47
CA LYS A 215 -11.66 -12.99 2.45
C LYS A 215 -10.71 -13.62 3.45
N ASP A 216 -9.50 -13.95 3.01
CA ASP A 216 -8.47 -14.56 3.83
C ASP A 216 -7.06 -14.19 3.31
N GLN A 217 -6.04 -14.65 4.05
CA GLN A 217 -4.65 -14.47 3.69
C GLN A 217 -4.31 -15.06 2.32
N ASN A 218 -4.93 -16.20 1.96
CA ASN A 218 -4.65 -16.89 0.71
C ASN A 218 -5.13 -16.09 -0.50
N GLU A 219 -6.32 -15.50 -0.42
CA GLU A 219 -6.87 -14.66 -1.48
C GLU A 219 -6.00 -13.40 -1.68
N ARG A 220 -5.56 -12.76 -0.58
CA ARG A 220 -4.61 -11.63 -0.63
C ARG A 220 -3.28 -12.02 -1.26
N ASP A 221 -2.65 -13.08 -0.75
CA ASP A 221 -1.33 -13.53 -1.18
C ASP A 221 -1.40 -14.00 -2.64
N THR A 222 -2.52 -14.60 -3.07
CA THR A 222 -2.80 -14.90 -4.49
C THR A 222 -2.83 -13.64 -5.34
N ALA A 223 -3.62 -12.63 -4.96
CA ALA A 223 -3.70 -11.38 -5.74
C ALA A 223 -2.34 -10.70 -5.87
N TRP A 224 -1.59 -10.61 -4.78
CA TRP A 224 -0.24 -10.03 -4.77
C TRP A 224 0.75 -10.82 -5.61
N THR A 225 0.76 -12.14 -5.45
CA THR A 225 1.66 -13.02 -6.19
C THR A 225 1.34 -13.00 -7.68
N GLN A 226 0.06 -13.06 -8.06
CA GLN A 226 -0.36 -13.17 -9.45
C GLN A 226 -0.13 -11.90 -10.27
N ILE A 227 -0.11 -10.72 -9.64
CA ILE A 227 0.32 -9.47 -10.31
C ILE A 227 1.75 -9.63 -10.87
N HIS A 228 2.66 -10.22 -10.09
CA HIS A 228 4.04 -10.42 -10.52
C HIS A 228 4.22 -11.67 -11.40
N VAL A 229 3.55 -12.77 -11.04
CA VAL A 229 3.71 -14.05 -11.74
C VAL A 229 3.16 -13.99 -13.15
N GLN A 230 1.99 -13.38 -13.38
CA GLN A 230 1.39 -13.33 -14.72
C GLN A 230 2.22 -12.45 -15.66
N ASP A 231 2.75 -11.32 -15.18
CA ASP A 231 3.61 -10.44 -15.98
C ASP A 231 4.89 -11.17 -16.43
N VAL A 232 5.54 -11.90 -15.51
CA VAL A 232 6.75 -12.68 -15.82
C VAL A 232 6.42 -13.89 -16.71
N TRP A 233 5.27 -14.52 -16.49
CA TRP A 233 4.79 -15.64 -17.28
C TRP A 233 4.59 -15.23 -18.74
N ASP A 234 3.88 -14.11 -18.94
CA ASP A 234 3.62 -13.51 -20.25
C ASP A 234 4.91 -13.12 -20.93
N PHE A 235 5.81 -12.45 -20.19
CA PHE A 235 7.11 -12.04 -20.71
C PHE A 235 7.95 -13.24 -21.18
N HIS A 236 7.96 -14.34 -20.41
CA HIS A 236 8.70 -15.54 -20.80
C HIS A 236 8.12 -16.19 -22.06
N HIS A 237 6.81 -16.33 -22.16
CA HIS A 237 6.16 -16.86 -23.37
C HIS A 237 6.35 -15.93 -24.57
N ASP A 238 6.30 -14.61 -24.36
CA ASP A 238 6.62 -13.62 -25.39
C ASP A 238 8.07 -13.76 -25.87
N LEU A 239 9.04 -14.02 -24.98
CA LEU A 239 10.43 -14.31 -25.36
C LEU A 239 10.58 -15.62 -26.13
N GLU A 240 9.92 -16.70 -25.71
CA GLU A 240 9.92 -17.97 -26.44
C GLU A 240 9.30 -17.80 -27.83
N HIS A 241 8.22 -17.03 -27.94
CA HIS A 241 7.61 -16.67 -29.22
C HIS A 241 8.53 -15.85 -30.11
N VAL A 242 9.27 -14.88 -29.56
CA VAL A 242 10.29 -14.11 -30.30
C VAL A 242 11.40 -15.01 -30.82
N ASN A 243 11.84 -15.99 -30.03
CA ASN A 243 12.88 -16.94 -30.43
C ASN A 243 12.40 -17.90 -31.53
N ASN A 244 11.09 -18.23 -31.54
CA ASN A 244 10.49 -19.17 -32.49
C ASN A 244 9.97 -18.51 -33.78
N GLN A 245 9.61 -17.22 -33.76
CA GLN A 245 9.12 -16.48 -34.92
C GLN A 245 9.67 -15.05 -34.91
N ASN A 246 10.63 -14.78 -35.80
CA ASN A 246 11.32 -13.50 -36.06
C ASN A 246 10.42 -12.29 -36.47
N ARG A 247 9.15 -12.22 -36.03
CA ARG A 247 8.16 -11.26 -36.56
C ARG A 247 7.28 -10.53 -35.53
N HIS A 248 7.55 -10.57 -34.23
CA HIS A 248 6.71 -9.87 -33.24
C HIS A 248 7.43 -8.74 -32.50
N TRP A 249 7.62 -7.61 -33.21
CA TRP A 249 8.22 -6.38 -32.70
C TRP A 249 7.50 -5.82 -31.44
N ARG A 250 6.20 -6.07 -31.29
CA ARG A 250 5.41 -5.65 -30.11
C ARG A 250 5.78 -6.40 -28.83
N ALA A 251 6.12 -7.69 -28.94
CA ALA A 251 6.58 -8.52 -27.82
C ALA A 251 7.98 -8.09 -27.36
N VAL A 252 8.89 -7.86 -28.31
CA VAL A 252 10.24 -7.30 -28.07
C VAL A 252 10.16 -5.91 -27.40
N HIS A 253 9.25 -5.05 -27.87
CA HIS A 253 9.06 -3.71 -27.30
C HIS A 253 8.50 -3.71 -25.87
N ARG A 254 7.61 -4.66 -25.52
CA ARG A 254 7.18 -4.84 -24.12
C ARG A 254 8.30 -5.40 -23.26
N ALA A 255 9.05 -6.37 -23.79
CA ALA A 255 10.14 -7.00 -23.08
C ALA A 255 11.27 -6.01 -22.71
N LEU A 256 11.56 -5.07 -23.61
CA LEU A 256 12.61 -4.06 -23.43
C LEU A 256 12.16 -2.83 -22.63
N LYS A 257 10.86 -2.63 -22.38
CA LYS A 257 10.36 -1.54 -21.52
C LYS A 257 10.30 -1.90 -20.03
N GLY A 258 10.46 -3.17 -19.67
CA GLY A 258 10.53 -3.57 -18.27
C GLY A 258 11.83 -3.07 -17.63
N SER A 259 11.75 -2.23 -16.59
CA SER A 259 12.90 -1.65 -15.86
C SER A 259 13.79 -2.67 -15.12
N PHE A 260 13.65 -3.96 -15.42
CA PHE A 260 14.14 -5.06 -14.58
C PHE A 260 14.95 -6.12 -15.33
N THR A 261 15.27 -5.94 -16.61
CA THR A 261 16.04 -6.93 -17.40
C THR A 261 17.43 -6.42 -17.77
N LYS A 262 18.41 -7.32 -17.73
CA LYS A 262 19.75 -7.05 -18.23
C LYS A 262 19.73 -7.30 -19.74
N LEU A 263 19.91 -6.23 -20.51
CA LEU A 263 20.02 -6.30 -21.96
C LEU A 263 21.50 -6.31 -22.35
N GLN A 264 21.89 -7.23 -23.22
CA GLN A 264 23.24 -7.27 -23.78
C GLN A 264 23.20 -7.35 -25.30
N VAL A 265 24.24 -6.82 -25.94
CA VAL A 265 24.44 -6.80 -27.37
C VAL A 265 25.74 -7.54 -27.66
N GLU A 266 25.62 -8.70 -28.28
CA GLU A 266 26.76 -9.46 -28.77
C GLU A 266 27.06 -9.05 -30.21
N PHE A 267 28.27 -8.59 -30.45
CA PHE A 267 28.83 -8.32 -31.76
C PHE A 267 29.63 -9.55 -32.21
N LEU A 268 29.37 -9.95 -33.45
CA LEU A 268 30.02 -11.05 -34.16
C LEU A 268 30.74 -10.45 -35.38
N PRO A 269 32.01 -10.03 -35.21
CA PRO A 269 32.74 -9.36 -36.26
C PRO A 269 33.09 -10.33 -37.39
N ASN A 270 32.90 -9.91 -38.63
CA ASN A 270 33.21 -10.74 -39.79
C ASN A 270 34.69 -11.20 -39.76
N GLY A 271 34.93 -12.51 -39.83
CA GLY A 271 36.27 -13.10 -39.83
C GLY A 271 36.94 -13.29 -38.46
N SER A 272 36.29 -12.92 -37.35
CA SER A 272 36.82 -13.13 -35.99
C SER A 272 36.08 -14.27 -35.26
N ARG A 273 36.83 -15.17 -34.59
CA ARG A 273 36.24 -16.13 -33.63
C ARG A 273 35.87 -15.49 -32.29
N ARG A 274 36.20 -14.20 -32.08
CA ARG A 274 36.11 -13.53 -30.79
C ARG A 274 34.82 -12.72 -30.73
N ARG A 275 33.91 -13.17 -29.87
CA ARG A 275 32.63 -12.50 -29.59
C ARG A 275 32.85 -11.33 -28.64
N VAL A 276 32.20 -10.20 -28.89
CA VAL A 276 32.27 -9.02 -28.02
C VAL A 276 30.88 -8.72 -27.49
N VAL A 277 30.72 -8.74 -26.17
CA VAL A 277 29.42 -8.50 -25.53
C VAL A 277 29.46 -7.17 -24.79
N TRP A 278 28.59 -6.24 -25.18
CA TRP A 278 28.35 -4.99 -24.49
C TRP A 278 27.02 -5.05 -23.75
N ASP A 279 26.91 -4.36 -22.63
CA ASP A 279 25.59 -4.20 -22.00
C ASP A 279 24.87 -3.05 -22.72
N ALA A 280 23.56 -3.15 -22.80
CA ALA A 280 22.71 -2.10 -23.33
C ALA A 280 21.61 -1.75 -22.34
N SER A 281 21.05 -0.56 -22.48
CA SER A 281 19.87 -0.15 -21.73
C SER A 281 18.94 0.63 -22.65
N PRO A 282 17.62 0.38 -22.56
CA PRO A 282 16.64 1.17 -23.29
C PRO A 282 16.74 2.61 -22.81
N VAL A 283 16.65 3.54 -23.75
CA VAL A 283 16.50 4.95 -23.41
C VAL A 283 15.06 5.16 -22.93
N ILE A 284 14.86 5.32 -21.62
CA ILE A 284 13.56 5.58 -21.02
C ILE A 284 13.32 7.10 -21.05
N TYR A 285 12.24 7.53 -21.69
CA TYR A 285 11.88 8.95 -21.76
C TYR A 285 11.57 9.51 -20.37
N GLY A 286 12.53 10.26 -19.84
CA GLY A 286 12.50 10.91 -18.52
C GLY A 286 13.72 11.82 -18.29
N ASP A 287 14.86 11.52 -18.94
CA ASP A 287 16.06 12.34 -18.88
C ASP A 287 16.08 13.41 -19.99
N SER A 288 16.25 14.67 -19.59
CA SER A 288 16.06 15.87 -20.42
C SER A 288 17.13 16.14 -21.48
N GLU A 289 18.13 15.26 -21.66
CA GLU A 289 19.30 15.52 -22.52
C GLU A 289 19.36 14.68 -23.81
N LEU A 290 18.32 13.90 -24.12
CA LEU A 290 18.34 13.02 -25.29
C LEU A 290 18.06 13.80 -26.60
N PRO A 291 18.67 13.42 -27.73
CA PRO A 291 18.53 14.15 -28.99
C PRO A 291 17.07 14.16 -29.46
N LYS A 292 16.48 15.36 -29.60
CA LYS A 292 15.08 15.58 -30.04
C LYS A 292 14.73 15.02 -31.43
N ASN A 293 15.71 14.48 -32.17
CA ASN A 293 15.60 14.11 -33.58
C ASN A 293 15.66 12.59 -33.83
N ILE A 294 15.49 11.75 -32.81
CA ILE A 294 15.49 10.28 -32.98
C ILE A 294 14.08 9.82 -33.40
N ASP A 295 13.95 9.27 -34.61
CA ASP A 295 12.73 8.57 -35.04
C ASP A 295 12.60 7.23 -34.29
N SER A 296 11.70 7.23 -33.30
CA SER A 296 11.42 6.07 -32.44
C SER A 296 10.06 5.42 -32.72
N TYR A 297 9.41 5.71 -33.86
CA TYR A 297 8.07 5.19 -34.13
C TYR A 297 8.06 3.66 -34.27
N ASP A 298 9.10 3.08 -34.87
CA ASP A 298 9.30 1.62 -35.01
C ASP A 298 10.72 1.17 -34.59
N ARG A 299 11.42 1.98 -33.78
CA ARG A 299 12.81 1.72 -33.38
C ARG A 299 12.98 1.90 -31.87
N ILE A 300 13.83 1.06 -31.26
CA ILE A 300 14.14 1.15 -29.83
C ILE A 300 15.53 1.76 -29.68
N PRO A 301 15.63 3.02 -29.20
CA PRO A 301 16.93 3.60 -28.90
C PRO A 301 17.57 2.87 -27.71
N LEU A 302 18.79 2.39 -27.92
CA LEU A 302 19.59 1.72 -26.90
C LEU A 302 20.85 2.55 -26.63
N ILE A 303 21.15 2.76 -25.35
CA ILE A 303 22.48 3.19 -24.92
C ILE A 303 23.34 1.94 -24.80
N LEU A 304 24.46 1.93 -25.51
CA LEU A 304 25.47 0.88 -25.42
C LEU A 304 26.54 1.28 -24.42
N LEU A 305 26.77 0.44 -23.43
CA LEU A 305 27.74 0.67 -22.37
C LEU A 305 29.00 -0.14 -22.64
N ARG A 306 29.98 0.49 -23.29
CA ARG A 306 31.33 -0.05 -23.48
C ARG A 306 31.94 -0.40 -22.11
N ARG A 307 32.68 -1.51 -22.04
CA ARG A 307 33.42 -1.86 -20.82
C ARG A 307 34.64 -0.96 -20.68
N ASP A 308 34.99 -0.57 -19.47
CA ASP A 308 36.14 0.30 -19.21
C ASP A 308 37.49 -0.41 -19.32
N THR A 309 37.52 -1.74 -19.17
CA THR A 309 38.72 -2.58 -19.29
C THR A 309 38.36 -4.01 -19.72
N GLY A 310 39.32 -4.74 -20.29
CA GLY A 310 39.19 -6.17 -20.62
C GLY A 310 38.67 -6.46 -22.03
N ALA A 311 38.30 -7.71 -22.29
CA ALA A 311 37.84 -8.16 -23.62
C ALA A 311 36.60 -7.36 -24.08
N GLY A 312 36.72 -6.71 -25.24
CA GLY A 312 35.68 -5.87 -25.81
C GLY A 312 35.79 -4.36 -25.51
N HIS A 313 36.78 -3.94 -24.71
CA HIS A 313 37.09 -2.51 -24.51
C HIS A 313 37.59 -1.87 -25.80
N ASP A 314 38.59 -2.46 -26.45
CA ASP A 314 39.19 -1.88 -27.66
C ASP A 314 38.34 -2.08 -28.92
N PHE A 315 37.30 -2.91 -28.85
CA PHE A 315 36.38 -3.15 -29.97
C PHE A 315 35.56 -1.90 -30.25
N SER A 316 35.47 -1.47 -31.50
CA SER A 316 34.60 -0.37 -31.92
C SER A 316 33.66 -0.88 -33.02
N PRO A 317 32.34 -0.89 -32.81
CA PRO A 317 31.41 -1.31 -33.84
C PRO A 317 31.45 -0.33 -35.01
N ILE A 318 31.35 -0.85 -36.22
CA ILE A 318 31.27 -0.02 -37.43
C ILE A 318 29.80 0.40 -37.60
N ALA A 319 29.55 1.71 -37.61
CA ALA A 319 28.24 2.27 -37.85
C ALA A 319 28.17 2.85 -39.28
N HIS A 320 27.10 2.55 -40.01
CA HIS A 320 26.87 3.08 -41.35
C HIS A 320 25.70 4.06 -41.34
N GLU A 321 25.83 5.18 -42.06
CA GLU A 321 24.80 6.22 -42.14
C GLU A 321 23.51 5.75 -42.84
N LYS A 322 23.60 4.75 -43.73
CA LYS A 322 22.46 4.23 -44.51
C LYS A 322 22.48 2.71 -44.55
N TYR A 323 21.32 2.11 -44.30
CA TYR A 323 21.12 0.66 -44.32
C TYR A 323 21.34 0.04 -45.72
N GLU A 324 21.08 0.80 -46.78
CA GLU A 324 21.10 0.35 -48.18
C GLU A 324 22.51 0.26 -48.78
N GLY A 325 23.52 0.90 -48.17
CA GLY A 325 24.89 0.99 -48.70
C GLY A 325 25.80 -0.18 -48.36
N VAL A 326 25.34 -1.16 -47.57
CA VAL A 326 26.19 -2.26 -47.09
C VAL A 326 26.01 -3.50 -47.97
N ASN A 327 27.02 -3.88 -48.75
CA ASN A 327 26.97 -5.09 -49.59
C ASN A 327 26.73 -6.36 -48.75
N LYS A 328 25.90 -7.28 -49.27
CA LYS A 328 25.28 -8.38 -48.50
C LYS A 328 26.23 -9.41 -47.86
N GLU A 329 27.51 -9.47 -48.23
CA GLU A 329 28.33 -10.65 -47.89
C GLU A 329 29.66 -10.38 -47.14
N LEU A 330 30.18 -9.14 -47.02
CA LEU A 330 31.56 -8.95 -46.52
C LEU A 330 31.79 -7.91 -45.41
N GLU A 331 30.87 -6.99 -45.12
CA GLU A 331 31.15 -5.87 -44.18
C GLU A 331 30.17 -5.75 -43.00
N ARG A 332 29.24 -6.69 -42.83
CA ARG A 332 28.24 -6.62 -41.77
C ARG A 332 28.71 -7.38 -40.53
N ASP A 333 29.00 -6.68 -39.45
CA ASP A 333 29.03 -7.29 -38.13
C ASP A 333 27.61 -7.80 -37.82
N SER A 334 27.49 -9.10 -37.53
CA SER A 334 26.20 -9.62 -37.07
C SER A 334 26.03 -9.25 -35.60
N VAL A 335 24.85 -8.78 -35.25
CA VAL A 335 24.53 -8.34 -33.89
C VAL A 335 23.43 -9.23 -33.34
N GLN A 336 23.68 -9.83 -32.19
CA GLN A 336 22.71 -10.61 -31.45
C GLN A 336 22.30 -9.85 -30.19
N LEU A 337 21.00 -9.61 -30.03
CA LEU A 337 20.44 -9.10 -28.79
C LEU A 337 20.24 -10.28 -27.83
N ILE A 338 20.87 -10.21 -26.66
CA ILE A 338 20.72 -11.17 -25.58
C ILE A 338 19.82 -10.53 -24.53
N CYS A 339 18.60 -11.05 -24.42
CA CYS A 339 17.64 -10.66 -23.39
C CYS A 339 17.61 -11.76 -22.32
N GLU A 340 18.17 -11.50 -21.14
CA GLU A 340 18.06 -12.43 -20.02
C GLU A 340 16.77 -12.17 -19.25
N SER A 341 15.96 -13.22 -19.05
CA SER A 341 14.81 -13.15 -18.16
C SER A 341 15.28 -12.95 -16.72
N ASN A 342 14.85 -11.87 -16.07
CA ASN A 342 15.10 -11.65 -14.64
C ASN A 342 14.12 -12.44 -13.75
N ALA A 343 13.59 -13.57 -14.24
CA ALA A 343 12.72 -14.46 -13.47
C ALA A 343 13.34 -14.85 -12.12
N TYR A 344 14.68 -14.95 -12.02
CA TYR A 344 15.37 -15.18 -10.75
C TYR A 344 15.25 -13.99 -9.77
N GLY A 345 15.38 -12.74 -10.24
CA GLY A 345 15.17 -11.55 -9.41
C GLY A 345 13.72 -11.41 -8.95
N GLU A 346 12.77 -11.74 -9.82
CA GLU A 346 11.34 -11.76 -9.48
C GLU A 346 10.98 -12.93 -8.56
N GLU A 347 11.61 -14.10 -8.74
CA GLU A 347 11.50 -15.21 -7.79
C GLU A 347 11.99 -14.77 -6.40
N LEU A 348 13.09 -14.01 -6.31
CA LEU A 348 13.55 -13.45 -5.04
C LEU A 348 12.56 -12.44 -4.44
N ARG A 349 11.88 -11.63 -5.27
CA ARG A 349 10.82 -10.71 -4.81
C ARG A 349 9.58 -11.46 -4.33
N VAL A 350 9.07 -12.42 -5.09
CA VAL A 350 7.95 -13.28 -4.69
C VAL A 350 8.30 -14.06 -3.42
N ARG A 351 9.52 -14.59 -3.32
CA ARG A 351 10.04 -15.21 -2.09
C ARG A 351 10.12 -14.21 -0.94
N ALA A 352 10.49 -12.95 -1.18
CA ALA A 352 10.54 -11.91 -0.15
C ALA A 352 9.13 -11.54 0.35
N VAL A 353 8.17 -11.36 -0.56
CA VAL A 353 6.75 -11.13 -0.22
C VAL A 353 6.21 -12.31 0.59
N ASN A 354 6.42 -13.54 0.12
CA ASN A 354 5.98 -14.75 0.83
C ASN A 354 6.68 -14.91 2.19
N ARG A 355 7.96 -14.52 2.32
CA ARG A 355 8.67 -14.50 3.60
C ARG A 355 8.08 -13.48 4.57
N LEU A 356 7.70 -12.28 4.11
CA LEU A 356 7.07 -11.27 4.96
C LEU A 356 5.67 -11.71 5.45
N SER A 357 4.98 -12.52 4.64
CA SER A 357 3.70 -13.13 5.02
C SER A 357 3.84 -14.31 6.00
N ASP A 358 5.02 -14.92 6.13
CA ASP A 358 5.27 -16.05 7.03
C ASP A 358 5.36 -15.59 8.51
N PRO A 359 4.51 -16.12 9.41
CA PRO A 359 4.59 -15.85 10.85
C PRO A 359 5.95 -16.16 11.49
N LYS A 360 6.73 -17.08 10.93
CA LYS A 360 8.04 -17.51 11.46
C LYS A 360 9.15 -16.51 11.15
N VAL A 361 8.98 -15.67 10.14
CA VAL A 361 9.93 -14.61 9.79
C VAL A 361 9.59 -13.38 10.63
N TRP A 362 9.89 -13.47 11.92
CA TRP A 362 9.70 -12.38 12.86
C TRP A 362 10.99 -11.57 12.97
N PRO A 363 11.00 -10.26 12.66
CA PRO A 363 12.15 -9.42 12.98
C PRO A 363 12.47 -9.54 14.47
N ASP A 364 13.73 -9.70 14.85
CA ASP A 364 14.12 -9.85 16.26
C ASP A 364 13.63 -8.69 17.14
N THR A 365 13.52 -7.49 16.55
CA THR A 365 12.93 -6.30 17.19
C THR A 365 11.47 -6.50 17.58
N MET A 366 10.68 -7.20 16.77
CA MET A 366 9.29 -7.51 17.11
C MET A 366 9.19 -8.68 18.08
N ARG A 367 10.23 -9.53 18.25
CA ARG A 367 10.17 -10.67 19.21
C ARG A 367 10.18 -10.18 20.66
N GLN A 368 10.79 -9.03 20.89
CA GLN A 368 10.91 -8.39 22.19
C GLN A 368 9.72 -7.48 22.52
N ASP A 369 8.87 -7.15 21.54
CA ASP A 369 7.66 -6.36 21.73
C ASP A 369 6.49 -7.29 22.08
N SER A 370 6.05 -7.24 23.34
CA SER A 370 4.94 -8.04 23.87
C SER A 370 3.61 -7.79 23.15
N LEU A 371 3.49 -6.68 22.41
CA LEU A 371 2.30 -6.32 21.64
C LEU A 371 2.43 -6.65 20.14
N ALA A 372 3.58 -7.16 19.68
CA ALA A 372 3.85 -7.30 18.25
C ALA A 372 2.88 -8.25 17.54
N SER A 373 2.46 -9.34 18.19
CA SER A 373 1.43 -10.24 17.65
C SER A 373 0.10 -9.54 17.42
N SER A 374 -0.34 -8.75 18.40
CA SER A 374 -1.56 -7.94 18.30
C SER A 374 -1.43 -6.84 17.24
N LYS A 375 -0.30 -6.13 17.21
CA LYS A 375 -0.02 -5.10 16.18
C LYS A 375 -0.03 -5.68 14.77
N LYS A 376 0.59 -6.85 14.55
CA LYS A 376 0.57 -7.53 13.25
C LYS A 376 -0.84 -7.94 12.84
N ALA A 377 -1.57 -8.57 13.75
CA ALA A 377 -2.94 -9.01 13.49
C ALA A 377 -3.82 -7.81 13.10
N ILE A 378 -3.74 -6.74 13.88
CA ILE A 378 -4.46 -5.49 13.62
C ILE A 378 -4.04 -4.87 12.28
N PHE A 379 -2.75 -4.74 12.02
CA PHE A 379 -2.25 -4.17 10.77
C PHE A 379 -2.73 -4.95 9.54
N ASN A 380 -2.74 -6.29 9.62
CA ASN A 380 -3.26 -7.14 8.56
C ASN A 380 -4.75 -6.88 8.29
N GLU A 381 -5.58 -6.83 9.34
CA GLU A 381 -7.02 -6.55 9.23
C GLU A 381 -7.33 -5.16 8.65
N LEU A 382 -6.49 -4.17 8.96
CA LEU A 382 -6.57 -2.82 8.39
C LEU A 382 -6.17 -2.80 6.92
N LEU A 383 -5.08 -3.49 6.55
CA LEU A 383 -4.61 -3.55 5.16
C LEU A 383 -5.63 -4.20 4.23
N ILE A 384 -6.32 -5.25 4.68
CA ILE A 384 -7.40 -5.88 3.92
C ILE A 384 -8.72 -5.09 3.99
N GLY A 385 -8.74 -3.97 4.72
CA GLY A 385 -9.91 -3.09 4.85
C GLY A 385 -11.12 -3.74 5.53
N HIS A 386 -10.93 -4.85 6.24
CA HIS A 386 -11.98 -5.49 7.05
C HIS A 386 -12.20 -4.73 8.36
N GLY A 387 -11.16 -4.08 8.88
CA GLY A 387 -11.22 -3.43 10.18
C GLY A 387 -11.11 -4.44 11.32
N LEU A 388 -11.30 -4.00 12.57
CA LEU A 388 -10.82 -4.73 13.75
C LEU A 388 -11.86 -5.66 14.39
N TRP A 389 -12.95 -5.96 13.68
CA TRP A 389 -14.09 -6.65 14.27
C TRP A 389 -13.78 -8.08 14.70
N ASP A 390 -13.16 -8.86 13.82
CA ASP A 390 -12.85 -10.26 14.11
C ASP A 390 -11.84 -10.40 15.26
N LEU A 391 -10.93 -9.42 15.39
CA LEU A 391 -9.99 -9.34 16.51
C LEU A 391 -10.66 -8.94 17.81
N TYR A 392 -11.56 -7.96 17.77
CA TYR A 392 -12.35 -7.59 18.94
C TYR A 392 -13.16 -8.78 19.46
N ARG A 393 -13.81 -9.52 18.55
CA ARG A 393 -14.62 -10.71 18.89
C ARG A 393 -13.79 -11.86 19.47
N SER A 394 -12.54 -12.02 19.05
CA SER A 394 -11.64 -13.05 19.61
C SER A 394 -11.11 -12.71 21.00
N GLY A 395 -11.50 -11.55 21.55
CA GLY A 395 -11.06 -11.09 22.87
C GLY A 395 -9.67 -10.47 22.86
N ALA A 396 -9.10 -10.17 21.68
CA ALA A 396 -7.85 -9.42 21.61
C ALA A 396 -8.07 -8.02 22.18
N ASN A 397 -7.20 -7.58 23.10
CA ASN A 397 -7.25 -6.20 23.58
C ASN A 397 -6.82 -5.28 22.43
N VAL A 398 -7.77 -4.52 21.88
CA VAL A 398 -7.59 -3.61 20.74
C VAL A 398 -7.23 -2.19 21.20
N ASP A 399 -7.05 -1.96 22.51
CA ASP A 399 -6.63 -0.65 23.01
C ASP A 399 -5.17 -0.36 22.58
N MET A 400 -5.05 0.57 21.63
CA MET A 400 -3.79 1.00 21.04
C MET A 400 -3.67 2.49 21.31
N THR A 401 -2.97 2.83 22.40
CA THR A 401 -2.63 4.23 22.70
C THR A 401 -1.93 4.86 21.48
N PRO A 402 -2.40 6.01 20.98
CA PRO A 402 -1.75 6.69 19.87
C PRO A 402 -0.28 6.96 20.17
N PHE A 403 0.58 6.72 19.18
CA PHE A 403 1.99 7.05 19.27
C PHE A 403 2.17 8.54 18.98
N ASP A 404 2.69 9.27 19.96
CA ASP A 404 3.07 10.68 19.80
C ASP A 404 4.55 10.77 19.45
N LEU A 405 4.83 11.17 18.21
CA LEU A 405 6.19 11.32 17.69
C LEU A 405 6.98 12.42 18.42
N PHE A 406 6.27 13.42 18.96
CA PHE A 406 6.85 14.57 19.65
C PHE A 406 6.96 14.35 21.16
N LYS A 407 6.51 13.20 21.65
CA LYS A 407 6.63 12.86 23.07
C LYS A 407 8.09 12.92 23.49
N ASP A 408 8.33 13.61 24.61
CA ASP A 408 9.64 13.79 25.22
C ASP A 408 10.67 14.53 24.33
N VAL A 409 10.22 15.23 23.26
CA VAL A 409 11.06 16.08 22.42
C VAL A 409 11.08 17.52 22.96
N PRO A 410 12.27 18.10 23.29
CA PRO A 410 12.39 19.50 23.69
C PRO A 410 11.79 20.47 22.67
N ALA A 411 11.18 21.55 23.14
CA ALA A 411 10.48 22.51 22.29
C ALA A 411 11.42 23.16 21.25
N GLU A 412 12.66 23.43 21.64
CA GLU A 412 13.69 24.03 20.79
C GLU A 412 14.02 23.10 19.60
N ILE A 413 14.19 21.80 19.88
CA ILE A 413 14.45 20.78 18.84
C ILE A 413 13.23 20.63 17.93
N ARG A 414 12.04 20.52 18.52
CA ARG A 414 10.78 20.42 17.78
C ARG A 414 10.60 21.61 16.83
N ASP A 415 10.73 22.82 17.35
CA ASP A 415 10.45 24.05 16.60
C ASP A 415 11.53 24.33 15.55
N SER A 416 12.80 23.97 15.82
CA SER A 416 13.87 24.01 14.82
C SER A 416 13.59 23.06 13.64
N CYS A 417 13.19 21.82 13.93
CA CYS A 417 12.87 20.84 12.88
C CYS A 417 11.60 21.21 12.11
N LEU A 418 10.53 21.64 12.79
CA LEU A 418 9.30 22.10 12.16
C LEU A 418 9.51 23.41 11.39
N GLY A 419 10.56 24.17 11.69
CA GLY A 419 10.98 25.35 10.93
C GLY A 419 11.19 25.08 9.44
N PHE A 420 11.61 23.86 9.07
CA PHE A 420 11.81 23.43 7.68
C PHE A 420 10.53 22.99 6.96
N VAL A 421 9.42 22.84 7.70
CA VAL A 421 8.09 22.60 7.14
C VAL A 421 7.47 23.96 6.76
N PHE A 422 6.69 23.98 5.68
CA PHE A 422 5.95 25.17 5.27
C PHE A 422 5.13 25.72 6.44
N GLU A 423 5.17 27.03 6.64
CA GLU A 423 4.60 27.71 7.80
C GLU A 423 3.12 27.36 8.02
N GLY A 424 2.32 27.34 6.94
CA GLY A 424 0.91 26.99 6.98
C GLY A 424 0.60 25.51 7.31
N ASP A 425 1.60 24.63 7.27
CA ASP A 425 1.43 23.20 7.53
C ASP A 425 2.02 22.74 8.87
N ARG A 426 2.79 23.57 9.57
CA ARG A 426 3.43 23.21 10.86
C ARG A 426 2.43 22.73 11.91
N GLY A 427 1.33 23.45 12.09
CA GLY A 427 0.28 23.08 13.05
C GLY A 427 -0.39 21.75 12.70
N LYS A 428 -0.68 21.52 11.41
CA LYS A 428 -1.27 20.27 10.91
C LYS A 428 -0.33 19.08 11.14
N VAL A 429 0.96 19.26 10.84
CA VAL A 429 2.00 18.25 11.04
C VAL A 429 2.11 17.90 12.52
N GLN A 430 2.17 18.90 13.40
CA GLN A 430 2.25 18.67 14.84
C GLN A 430 1.02 17.90 15.35
N GLN A 431 -0.18 18.31 14.96
CA GLN A 431 -1.40 17.62 15.37
C GLN A 431 -1.48 16.19 14.82
N TYR A 432 -1.13 15.96 13.56
CA TYR A 432 -1.18 14.64 12.94
C TYR A 432 -0.16 13.67 13.53
N PHE A 433 1.11 14.07 13.61
CA PHE A 433 2.19 13.20 14.10
C PHE A 433 2.21 13.03 15.64
N SER A 434 1.41 13.81 16.38
CA SER A 434 1.16 13.57 17.81
C SER A 434 0.14 12.44 18.09
N LYS A 435 -0.57 11.96 17.06
CA LYS A 435 -1.65 10.97 17.18
C LYS A 435 -1.55 9.85 16.14
N LEU A 436 -0.35 9.27 15.98
CA LEU A 436 -0.14 8.18 15.04
C LEU A 436 -0.71 6.86 15.57
N HIS A 437 -1.76 6.38 14.92
CA HIS A 437 -2.32 5.07 15.23
C HIS A 437 -1.40 4.00 14.62
N PHE A 438 -1.07 2.97 15.40
CA PHE A 438 -0.06 1.95 15.05
C PHE A 438 1.36 2.49 14.79
N GLY A 439 1.63 3.76 15.14
CA GLY A 439 2.87 4.44 14.75
C GLY A 439 2.99 4.67 13.24
N LEU A 440 1.88 4.61 12.50
CA LEU A 440 1.83 4.80 11.05
C LEU A 440 1.33 6.19 10.69
N GLY A 441 2.13 6.91 9.90
CA GLY A 441 1.75 8.18 9.29
C GLY A 441 1.79 8.08 7.77
N ILE A 442 0.75 8.58 7.11
CA ILE A 442 0.66 8.66 5.65
C ILE A 442 0.62 10.12 5.25
N VAL A 443 1.61 10.54 4.46
CA VAL A 443 1.67 11.89 3.89
C VAL A 443 1.41 11.77 2.38
N SER A 444 0.27 12.28 1.94
CA SER A 444 -0.07 12.38 0.53
C SER A 444 0.05 13.83 0.06
N GLY A 445 0.48 14.03 -1.19
CA GLY A 445 0.62 15.36 -1.76
C GLY A 445 0.96 15.32 -3.25
N PRO A 446 0.42 16.23 -4.10
CA PRO A 446 0.80 16.35 -5.50
C PRO A 446 2.31 16.54 -5.73
N PRO A 447 2.85 16.30 -6.93
CA PRO A 447 4.23 16.65 -7.26
C PRO A 447 4.56 18.11 -6.90
N GLY A 448 5.78 18.37 -6.39
CA GLY A 448 6.23 19.72 -6.04
C GLY A 448 5.80 20.26 -4.65
N THR A 449 4.91 19.58 -3.93
CA THR A 449 4.38 20.05 -2.62
C THR A 449 5.31 19.89 -1.40
N GLY A 450 6.60 19.63 -1.62
CA GLY A 450 7.57 19.52 -0.52
C GLY A 450 7.49 18.24 0.33
N LYS A 451 6.79 17.19 -0.11
CA LYS A 451 6.71 15.88 0.59
C LYS A 451 8.06 15.35 1.09
N SER A 452 9.08 15.39 0.23
CA SER A 452 10.41 14.93 0.58
C SER A 452 11.08 15.82 1.63
N THR A 453 10.80 17.12 1.64
CA THR A 453 11.26 18.05 2.68
C THR A 453 10.60 17.73 4.01
N LEU A 454 9.27 17.53 4.02
CA LEU A 454 8.54 17.11 5.22
C LEU A 454 9.07 15.77 5.76
N ALA A 455 9.21 14.75 4.90
CA ALA A 455 9.75 13.46 5.29
C ALA A 455 11.16 13.57 5.89
N SER A 456 12.00 14.44 5.32
CA SER A 456 13.36 14.67 5.83
C SER A 456 13.34 15.42 7.17
N ALA A 457 12.50 16.44 7.34
CA ALA A 457 12.36 17.17 8.59
C ALA A 457 11.86 16.26 9.74
N ILE A 458 10.87 15.42 9.44
CA ILE A 458 10.37 14.39 10.37
C ILE A 458 11.47 13.37 10.70
N THR A 459 12.27 12.94 9.71
CA THR A 459 13.40 12.04 9.95
C THR A 459 14.44 12.66 10.88
N VAL A 460 14.81 13.92 10.67
CA VAL A 460 15.76 14.64 11.53
C VAL A 460 15.20 14.79 12.95
N LEU A 461 13.92 15.14 13.09
CA LEU A 461 13.23 15.18 14.39
C LEU A 461 13.31 13.82 15.09
N MET A 462 13.03 12.71 14.38
CA MET A 462 13.12 11.36 14.93
C MET A 462 14.54 11.03 15.40
N CYS A 463 15.56 11.39 14.62
CA CYS A 463 16.95 11.16 14.98
C CYS A 463 17.41 11.99 16.20
N LEU A 464 16.82 13.18 16.42
CA LEU A 464 17.11 14.03 17.58
C LEU A 464 16.25 13.69 18.80
N ASN A 465 15.24 12.82 18.64
CA ASN A 465 14.45 12.31 19.76
C ASN A 465 15.25 11.24 20.52
N GLN A 466 15.56 11.49 21.79
CA GLN A 466 16.37 10.60 22.63
C GLN A 466 15.75 9.21 22.84
N THR A 467 14.43 9.08 22.69
CA THR A 467 13.73 7.79 22.81
C THR A 467 13.90 6.91 21.58
N ILE A 468 14.26 7.48 20.43
CA ILE A 468 14.39 6.78 19.14
C ILE A 468 15.87 6.50 18.88
N LYS A 469 16.25 5.21 18.92
CA LYS A 469 17.64 4.80 18.74
C LYS A 469 18.09 4.76 17.28
N HIS A 470 17.20 4.36 16.38
CA HIS A 470 17.51 4.13 14.97
C HIS A 470 16.33 4.55 14.10
N VAL A 471 16.64 5.19 12.96
CA VAL A 471 15.66 5.54 11.94
C VAL A 471 16.09 4.92 10.63
N TYR A 472 15.20 4.14 10.02
CA TYR A 472 15.42 3.52 8.71
C TYR A 472 14.60 4.26 7.67
N VAL A 473 15.25 4.69 6.59
CA VAL A 473 14.60 5.36 5.45
C VAL A 473 14.78 4.50 4.21
N SER A 474 13.69 4.21 3.50
CA SER A 474 13.73 3.52 2.22
C SER A 474 12.94 4.26 1.15
N ALA A 475 13.32 4.07 -0.12
CA ALA A 475 12.59 4.57 -1.26
C ALA A 475 12.50 3.51 -2.37
N ALA A 476 11.60 3.71 -3.33
CA ALA A 476 11.32 2.74 -4.40
C ALA A 476 12.51 2.54 -5.36
N SER A 477 13.38 3.54 -5.50
CA SER A 477 14.57 3.46 -6.33
C SER A 477 15.82 3.91 -5.59
N ASN A 478 16.97 3.53 -6.14
CA ASN A 478 18.28 3.94 -5.67
C ASN A 478 18.48 5.46 -5.77
N GLU A 479 18.07 6.08 -6.87
CA GLU A 479 18.08 7.54 -7.06
C GLU A 479 17.19 8.26 -6.04
N ALA A 480 15.98 7.74 -5.79
CA ALA A 480 15.09 8.31 -4.78
C ALA A 480 15.69 8.20 -3.36
N SER A 481 16.39 7.09 -3.09
CA SER A 481 17.09 6.87 -1.81
C SER A 481 18.26 7.85 -1.64
N ASP A 482 19.02 8.11 -2.69
CA ASP A 482 20.13 9.05 -2.67
C ASP A 482 19.62 10.50 -2.53
N ASN A 483 18.56 10.87 -3.26
CA ASN A 483 17.97 12.21 -3.18
C ASN A 483 17.38 12.53 -1.79
N ILE A 484 16.74 11.56 -1.13
CA ILE A 484 16.22 11.78 0.22
C ILE A 484 17.35 11.82 1.25
N LEU A 485 18.40 11.01 1.08
CA LEU A 485 19.59 11.01 1.93
C LEU A 485 20.29 12.38 1.93
N ASP A 486 20.58 12.91 0.74
CA ASP A 486 21.25 14.21 0.60
C ASP A 486 20.42 15.33 1.25
N ARG A 487 19.08 15.24 1.15
CA ARG A 487 18.16 16.20 1.77
C ARG A 487 18.11 16.07 3.30
N ILE A 488 18.13 14.85 3.83
CA ILE A 488 18.22 14.60 5.28
C ILE A 488 19.52 15.16 5.84
N ASP A 489 20.66 14.88 5.20
CA ASP A 489 21.98 15.35 5.65
C ASP A 489 22.07 16.89 5.65
N ALA A 490 21.58 17.54 4.58
CA ALA A 490 21.55 19.00 4.51
C ALA A 490 20.68 19.65 5.60
N LEU A 491 19.49 19.07 5.86
CA LEU A 491 18.58 19.55 6.91
C LEU A 491 19.12 19.28 8.30
N ALA A 492 19.71 18.11 8.54
CA ALA A 492 20.36 17.76 9.79
C ALA A 492 21.46 18.76 10.14
N LYS A 493 22.38 19.04 9.20
CA LYS A 493 23.45 20.03 9.38
C LYS A 493 22.91 21.42 9.69
N SER A 494 21.86 21.84 8.99
CA SER A 494 21.23 23.15 9.21
C SER A 494 20.54 23.24 10.57
N ALA A 495 19.79 22.21 10.97
CA ALA A 495 19.09 22.14 12.24
C ALA A 495 20.05 22.12 13.43
N ILE A 496 21.07 21.25 13.37
CA ILE A 496 22.09 21.09 14.42
C ILE A 496 22.90 22.37 14.58
N LYS A 497 23.32 22.99 13.47
CA LYS A 497 24.04 24.27 13.52
C LYS A 497 23.21 25.32 14.25
N LYS A 498 21.94 25.49 13.86
CA LYS A 498 21.03 26.44 14.49
C LYS A 498 20.87 26.16 16.00
N LEU A 499 20.62 24.90 16.36
CA LEU A 499 20.47 24.48 17.76
C LEU A 499 21.75 24.74 18.58
N THR A 500 22.92 24.50 17.99
CA THR A 500 24.21 24.72 18.65
C THR A 500 24.48 26.22 18.83
N ASP A 501 24.18 27.04 17.81
CA ASP A 501 24.28 28.50 17.87
C ASP A 501 23.34 29.08 18.95
N ASP A 502 22.18 28.45 19.15
CA ASP A 502 21.20 28.78 20.21
C ASP A 502 21.57 28.18 21.59
N GLY A 503 22.74 27.53 21.73
CA GLY A 503 23.23 26.97 22.99
C GLY A 503 22.62 25.63 23.42
N VAL A 504 21.86 24.97 22.54
CA VAL A 504 21.25 23.66 22.78
C VAL A 504 22.25 22.55 22.45
N SER A 505 22.58 21.71 23.44
CA SER A 505 23.47 20.57 23.24
C SER A 505 22.74 19.46 22.46
N VAL A 506 23.20 19.19 21.24
CA VAL A 506 22.68 18.11 20.38
C VAL A 506 23.81 17.28 19.78
N ASN A 507 23.55 15.99 19.62
CA ASN A 507 24.50 15.07 18.99
C ASN A 507 24.52 15.26 17.47
N HIS A 508 25.71 15.11 16.89
CA HIS A 508 25.84 15.04 15.44
C HIS A 508 25.21 13.74 14.92
N LEU A 509 24.42 13.85 13.86
CA LEU A 509 23.74 12.69 13.27
C LEU A 509 24.68 11.92 12.35
N MET A 510 24.75 10.60 12.55
CA MET A 510 25.42 9.68 11.63
C MET A 510 24.42 9.23 10.57
N VAL A 511 24.57 9.75 9.35
CA VAL A 511 23.72 9.38 8.21
C VAL A 511 24.47 8.35 7.36
N VAL A 512 23.87 7.17 7.16
CA VAL A 512 24.50 6.04 6.45
C VAL A 512 23.61 5.53 5.32
N ARG A 513 24.17 5.40 4.12
CA ARG A 513 23.56 4.75 2.97
C ARG A 513 23.84 3.25 3.01
N GLY A 514 22.78 2.45 3.09
CA GLY A 514 22.88 0.99 3.08
C GLY A 514 23.26 0.43 1.72
N TYR A 515 24.54 0.11 1.52
CA TYR A 515 25.04 -0.65 0.38
C TYR A 515 25.23 -2.14 0.73
N ARG A 516 25.50 -2.98 -0.28
CA ARG A 516 25.81 -4.39 -0.05
C ARG A 516 27.05 -4.52 0.84
N PHE A 517 26.95 -5.30 1.91
CA PHE A 517 28.03 -5.46 2.89
C PHE A 517 29.38 -5.87 2.26
N LYS A 518 29.36 -6.78 1.27
CA LYS A 518 30.58 -7.20 0.55
C LYS A 518 31.25 -6.02 -0.18
N ASP A 519 30.47 -5.11 -0.74
CA ASP A 519 30.98 -3.94 -1.46
C ASP A 519 31.56 -2.91 -0.49
N GLU A 520 30.94 -2.72 0.68
CA GLU A 520 31.48 -1.89 1.77
C GLU A 520 32.81 -2.43 2.30
N GLN A 521 32.86 -3.74 2.57
CA GLN A 521 34.04 -4.40 3.10
C GLN A 521 35.23 -4.34 2.14
N ASP A 522 35.06 -4.68 0.86
CA ASP A 522 36.14 -4.61 -0.14
C ASP A 522 36.69 -3.19 -0.27
N LYS A 523 35.81 -2.18 -0.29
CA LYS A 523 36.22 -0.79 -0.41
C LYS A 523 36.92 -0.27 0.86
N CYS A 524 36.47 -0.67 2.04
CA CYS A 524 37.14 -0.34 3.29
C CYS A 524 38.55 -0.93 3.36
N LEU A 525 38.71 -2.21 3.00
CA LEU A 525 40.03 -2.86 2.95
C LEU A 525 40.95 -2.20 1.91
N ARG A 526 40.42 -1.80 0.75
CA ARG A 526 41.16 -1.05 -0.26
C ARG A 526 41.63 0.30 0.25
N ALA A 527 40.76 1.05 0.91
CA ALA A 527 41.11 2.35 1.51
C ALA A 527 42.23 2.20 2.55
N LEU A 528 42.12 1.21 3.45
CA LEU A 528 43.15 0.91 4.44
C LEU A 528 44.49 0.51 3.79
N ALA A 529 44.45 -0.15 2.63
CA ALA A 529 45.62 -0.52 1.85
C ALA A 529 46.16 0.62 0.94
N GLY A 530 45.57 1.82 0.98
CA GLY A 530 45.96 2.94 0.12
C GLY A 530 45.63 2.74 -1.37
N LEU A 531 44.75 1.79 -1.69
CA LEU A 531 44.36 1.44 -3.05
C LEU A 531 43.12 2.22 -3.48
N ARG A 532 43.07 2.61 -4.76
CA ARG A 532 41.87 3.24 -5.35
C ARG A 532 40.66 2.29 -5.28
N PHE A 533 39.49 2.88 -5.08
CA PHE A 533 38.22 2.15 -5.11
C PHE A 533 37.98 1.54 -6.49
N LYS A 534 37.49 0.31 -6.53
CA LYS A 534 36.97 -0.29 -7.76
C LYS A 534 35.50 0.12 -7.95
N PRO A 535 35.06 0.43 -9.18
CA PRO A 535 33.63 0.59 -9.46
C PRO A 535 32.90 -0.71 -9.13
N GLY A 536 31.79 -0.61 -8.40
CA GLY A 536 31.01 -1.77 -7.95
C GLY A 536 30.25 -2.46 -9.08
N SER A 537 29.68 -3.64 -8.81
CA SER A 537 28.77 -4.29 -9.77
C SER A 537 27.57 -3.40 -10.06
N ARG A 538 27.24 -3.22 -11.35
CA ARG A 538 26.19 -2.32 -11.89
C ARG A 538 24.87 -2.46 -11.11
N SER A 539 24.67 -1.56 -10.16
CA SER A 539 23.38 -1.26 -9.54
C SER A 539 23.07 0.21 -9.81
N SER A 540 21.80 0.56 -9.90
CA SER A 540 21.31 1.91 -10.25
C SER A 540 21.68 3.04 -9.27
N SER A 541 22.44 2.80 -8.19
CA SER A 541 23.17 3.86 -7.46
C SER A 541 24.67 3.62 -7.54
N ALA A 542 25.42 4.63 -7.97
CA ALA A 542 26.85 4.69 -7.73
C ALA A 542 27.11 4.67 -6.21
N TRP A 543 28.10 3.88 -5.78
CA TRP A 543 28.51 3.88 -4.39
C TRP A 543 29.15 5.23 -4.03
N ARG A 544 28.59 5.92 -3.03
CA ARG A 544 29.04 7.23 -2.55
C ARG A 544 29.81 7.05 -1.24
N PHE A 545 31.07 7.46 -1.23
CA PHE A 545 31.94 7.26 -0.08
C PHE A 545 31.48 8.03 1.16
N ASP A 546 31.14 9.33 1.02
CA ASP A 546 30.91 10.24 2.16
C ASP A 546 29.75 9.85 3.09
N ASN A 547 28.84 9.00 2.61
CA ASN A 547 27.72 8.47 3.40
C ASN A 547 27.76 6.94 3.51
N SER A 548 28.86 6.29 3.14
CA SER A 548 29.05 4.84 3.24
C SER A 548 29.43 4.42 4.66
N LEU A 549 29.15 3.15 4.99
CA LEU A 549 29.63 2.57 6.24
C LEU A 549 31.16 2.59 6.32
N CYS A 550 31.83 2.37 5.20
CA CYS A 550 33.28 2.46 5.03
C CYS A 550 33.85 3.81 5.52
N TRP A 551 33.27 4.94 5.13
CA TRP A 551 33.74 6.26 5.56
C TRP A 551 33.68 6.44 7.09
N TRP A 552 32.56 6.05 7.69
CA TRP A 552 32.38 6.13 9.14
C TRP A 552 33.32 5.18 9.90
N MET A 553 33.53 3.96 9.40
CA MET A 553 34.50 3.02 9.98
C MET A 553 35.93 3.55 9.92
N LEU A 554 36.34 4.16 8.80
CA LEU A 554 37.68 4.74 8.67
C LEU A 554 37.88 5.91 9.63
N ARG A 555 36.85 6.75 9.85
CA ARG A 555 36.93 7.83 10.85
C ARG A 555 37.06 7.31 12.28
N ALA A 556 36.32 6.26 12.63
CA ALA A 556 36.40 5.66 13.96
C ALA A 556 37.70 4.87 14.19
N SER A 557 38.35 4.40 13.13
CA SER A 557 39.61 3.62 13.23
C SER A 557 40.88 4.49 13.19
N CYS A 558 40.76 5.74 12.75
CA CYS A 558 41.85 6.72 12.69
C CYS A 558 41.85 7.72 13.87
N THR A 559 40.92 7.57 14.81
CA THR A 559 40.97 8.14 16.17
C THR A 559 41.52 7.11 17.12
#